data_AF-A0A1F6R4V5-F1
#
_entry.id   AF-A0A1F6R4V5-F1
#
_cell.length_a   1.000
_cell.length_b   1.000
_cell.length_c   1.000
_cell.angle_alpha   90.00
_cell.angle_beta   90.00
_cell.angle_gamma   90.00
#
_symmetry.space_group_name_H-M   'P 1'
#
loop_
_entity.id
_entity.type
_entity.pdbx_description
1 polymer ?
#
loop_
_entity_poly.entity_id
_entity_poly.type
_entity_poly.pdbx_seq_one_letter_code
_entity_poly.pdbx_strand_id
1 'polypeptide(L)'
;MGIIKINVEDGVERSFREIAMKKFGYSKGSLSTAAEDAFIYWLNKEADIQEIRSNVGRNPVESMRGILKHVKKTSVELQEDLGKIWSEEAVK
;
A
#
# COMPACT_ATOMS: atom_id res chain seq x y z
N MET A 1 -0.56 -21.92 -15.23
CA MET A 1 -1.79 -21.24 -14.78
C MET A 1 -2.56 -22.18 -13.86
N GLY A 2 -2.89 -21.73 -12.66
CA GLY A 2 -3.83 -22.43 -11.77
C GLY A 2 -5.27 -22.11 -12.17
N ILE A 3 -6.22 -22.98 -11.82
CA ILE A 3 -7.65 -22.75 -12.02
C ILE A 3 -8.32 -22.69 -10.66
N ILE A 4 -9.00 -21.59 -10.38
CA ILE A 4 -9.83 -21.41 -9.18
C ILE A 4 -11.28 -21.36 -9.64
N LYS A 5 -12.13 -22.24 -9.06
CA LYS A 5 -13.58 -22.18 -9.24
C LYS A 5 -14.19 -21.46 -8.04
N ILE A 6 -14.99 -20.43 -8.30
CA ILE A 6 -15.57 -19.56 -7.27
C ILE A 6 -17.04 -19.38 -7.60
N ASN A 7 -17.88 -19.43 -6.57
CA ASN A 7 -19.27 -19.01 -6.65
C ASN A 7 -19.38 -17.64 -5.98
N VAL A 8 -20.00 -16.69 -6.68
CA VAL A 8 -20.31 -15.36 -6.18
C VAL A 8 -21.80 -15.10 -6.40
N GLU A 9 -22.35 -14.13 -5.69
CA GLU A 9 -23.73 -13.70 -5.91
C GLU A 9 -23.91 -13.16 -7.34
N ASP A 10 -25.07 -13.44 -7.94
CA ASP A 10 -25.40 -13.05 -9.32
C ASP A 10 -25.21 -11.54 -9.57
N GLY A 11 -25.55 -10.70 -8.59
CA GLY A 11 -25.36 -9.25 -8.68
C GLY A 11 -23.89 -8.87 -8.82
N VAL A 12 -23.02 -9.51 -8.04
CA VAL A 12 -21.56 -9.29 -8.06
C VAL A 12 -20.97 -9.78 -9.38
N GLU A 13 -21.38 -10.96 -9.83
CA GLU A 13 -20.95 -11.53 -11.12
C GLU A 13 -21.25 -10.57 -12.27
N ARG A 14 -22.49 -10.10 -12.34
CA ARG A 14 -22.97 -9.22 -13.41
C ARG A 14 -22.20 -7.90 -13.42
N SER A 15 -22.05 -7.25 -12.27
CA SER A 15 -21.30 -6.01 -12.16
C SER A 15 -19.83 -6.20 -12.51
N PHE A 16 -19.20 -7.27 -12.03
CA PHE A 16 -17.81 -7.58 -12.34
C PHE A 16 -17.60 -7.80 -13.84
N ARG A 17 -18.47 -8.57 -14.49
CA ARG A 17 -18.42 -8.84 -15.92
C ARG A 17 -18.58 -7.56 -16.74
N GLU A 18 -19.53 -6.72 -16.39
CA GLU A 18 -19.77 -5.45 -17.09
C GLU A 18 -18.54 -4.54 -17.01
N ILE A 19 -17.96 -4.37 -15.82
CA ILE A 19 -16.78 -3.52 -15.62
C ILE A 19 -15.56 -4.11 -16.33
N ALA A 20 -15.33 -5.42 -16.23
CA ALA A 20 -14.24 -6.11 -16.90
C ALA A 20 -14.31 -5.93 -18.42
N MET A 21 -15.50 -6.11 -19.01
CA MET A 21 -15.72 -5.93 -20.44
C MET A 21 -15.56 -4.47 -20.88
N LYS A 22 -16.02 -3.50 -20.07
CA LYS A 22 -15.78 -2.07 -20.34
C LYS A 22 -14.30 -1.70 -20.31
N LYS A 23 -13.53 -2.26 -19.36
CA LYS A 23 -12.11 -1.96 -19.16
C LYS A 23 -11.20 -2.63 -20.19
N PHE A 24 -11.44 -3.90 -20.49
CA PHE A 24 -10.53 -4.72 -21.31
C PHE A 24 -11.11 -5.11 -22.68
N GLY A 25 -12.33 -4.68 -22.98
CA GLY A 25 -13.05 -5.01 -24.21
C GLY A 25 -13.81 -6.34 -24.12
N TYR A 26 -14.58 -6.63 -25.18
CA TYR A 26 -15.44 -7.82 -25.29
C TYR A 26 -14.71 -9.02 -25.92
N SER A 27 -13.46 -9.26 -25.51
CA SER A 27 -12.63 -10.33 -26.05
C SER A 27 -12.56 -11.54 -25.11
N LYS A 28 -12.07 -12.67 -25.64
CA LYS A 28 -11.84 -13.87 -24.83
C LYS A 28 -10.66 -13.59 -23.90
N GLY A 29 -10.92 -13.56 -22.59
CA GLY A 29 -9.89 -13.38 -21.56
C GLY A 29 -10.09 -12.16 -20.67
N SER A 30 -10.97 -11.22 -21.02
CA SER A 30 -11.23 -10.00 -20.22
C SER A 30 -11.57 -10.30 -18.76
N LEU A 31 -12.37 -11.34 -18.52
CA LEU A 31 -12.74 -11.78 -17.17
C LEU A 31 -11.55 -12.36 -16.40
N SER A 32 -10.70 -13.13 -17.08
CA SER A 32 -9.50 -13.70 -16.47
C SER A 32 -8.48 -12.63 -16.12
N THR A 33 -8.27 -11.64 -17.01
CA THR A 33 -7.41 -10.49 -16.73
C THR A 33 -7.94 -9.65 -15.58
N ALA A 34 -9.25 -9.37 -15.56
CA ALA A 34 -9.86 -8.65 -14.45
C ALA A 34 -9.77 -9.41 -13.12
N ALA A 35 -9.89 -10.74 -13.16
CA ALA A 35 -9.78 -11.57 -11.97
C ALA A 35 -8.34 -11.57 -11.44
N GLU A 36 -7.34 -11.67 -12.31
CA GLU A 36 -5.94 -11.57 -11.93
C GLU A 36 -5.61 -10.21 -11.30
N ASP A 37 -6.06 -9.11 -11.92
CA ASP A 37 -5.94 -7.75 -11.36
C ASP A 37 -6.56 -7.66 -9.95
N ALA A 38 -7.75 -8.23 -9.78
CA ALA A 38 -8.46 -8.23 -8.50
C ALA A 38 -7.73 -9.07 -7.44
N PHE A 39 -7.17 -10.22 -7.81
CA PHE A 39 -6.39 -11.06 -6.90
C PHE A 39 -5.08 -10.38 -6.51
N ILE A 40 -4.37 -9.75 -7.44
CA ILE A 40 -3.15 -8.99 -7.13
C ILE A 40 -3.48 -7.84 -6.17
N TYR A 41 -4.54 -7.07 -6.47
CA TYR A 41 -4.98 -5.99 -5.59
C TYR A 41 -5.33 -6.49 -4.19
N TRP A 42 -6.08 -7.58 -4.10
CA TRP A 42 -6.46 -8.19 -2.82
C TRP A 42 -5.24 -8.69 -2.04
N LEU A 43 -4.32 -9.39 -2.69
CA LEU A 43 -3.09 -9.90 -2.08
C LEU A 43 -2.22 -8.75 -1.55
N ASN A 44 -2.05 -7.68 -2.32
CA ASN A 44 -1.29 -6.51 -1.88
C ASN A 44 -1.96 -5.83 -0.69
N LYS A 45 -3.28 -5.63 -0.75
CA LYS A 45 -4.04 -5.04 0.36
C LYS A 45 -3.89 -5.88 1.64
N GLU A 46 -4.00 -7.20 1.54
CA GLU A 46 -3.83 -8.08 2.68
C GLU A 46 -2.36 -8.15 3.15
N ALA A 47 -1.39 -8.11 2.23
CA ALA A 47 0.03 -8.04 2.58
C ALA A 47 0.36 -6.75 3.34
N ASP A 48 -0.14 -5.59 2.90
CA ASP A 48 0.01 -4.31 3.59
C ASP A 48 -0.63 -4.36 4.98
N ILE A 49 -1.82 -4.97 5.11
CA ILE A 49 -2.49 -5.14 6.40
C ILE A 49 -1.71 -6.09 7.32
N GLN A 50 -1.13 -7.16 6.78
CA GLN A 50 -0.30 -8.09 7.55
C GLN A 50 1.04 -7.47 7.94
N GLU A 51 1.67 -6.68 7.07
CA GLU A 51 2.86 -5.91 7.37
C GLU A 51 2.57 -4.88 8.46
N ILE A 52 1.44 -4.15 8.37
CA ILE A 52 1.00 -3.25 9.43
C ILE A 52 0.72 -4.03 10.71
N ARG A 53 0.00 -5.16 10.69
CA ARG A 53 -0.29 -5.94 11.91
C ARG A 53 0.96 -6.53 12.54
N SER A 54 1.91 -7.01 11.73
CA SER A 54 3.19 -7.55 12.20
C SER A 54 4.16 -6.45 12.66
N ASN A 55 4.10 -5.26 12.09
CA ASN A 55 4.87 -4.09 12.51
C ASN A 55 4.19 -3.28 13.63
N VAL A 56 2.88 -3.38 13.84
CA VAL A 56 2.16 -2.81 15.00
C VAL A 56 2.50 -3.58 16.28
N GLY A 57 3.12 -4.77 16.16
CA GLY A 57 3.82 -5.44 17.26
C GLY A 57 5.21 -4.87 17.59
N ARG A 58 5.77 -3.99 16.76
CA ARG A 58 7.01 -3.26 17.04
C ARG A 58 6.67 -1.81 17.31
N ASN A 59 6.79 -1.42 18.57
CA ASN A 59 6.70 -0.06 19.09
C ASN A 59 7.06 0.98 17.99
N PRO A 60 6.14 1.89 17.60
CA PRO A 60 6.40 2.89 16.56
C PRO A 60 7.72 3.65 16.74
N VAL A 61 8.17 3.83 17.99
CA VAL A 61 9.47 4.42 18.35
C VAL A 61 10.64 3.57 17.86
N GLU A 62 10.57 2.24 17.97
CA GLU A 62 11.62 1.32 17.50
C GLU A 62 11.68 1.28 15.97
N SER A 63 10.53 1.34 15.31
CA SER A 63 10.46 1.44 13.85
C SER A 63 11.09 2.73 13.34
N MET A 64 10.78 3.88 13.98
CA MET A 64 11.45 5.15 13.68
C MET A 64 12.95 5.10 13.98
N ARG A 65 13.37 4.47 15.09
CA ARG A 65 14.79 4.29 15.45
C ARG A 65 15.55 3.47 14.40
N GLY A 66 14.93 2.43 13.85
CA GLY A 66 15.50 1.62 12.77
C GLY A 66 15.69 2.42 11.48
N ILE A 67 14.65 3.13 11.04
CA ILE A 67 14.67 3.98 9.83
C ILE A 67 15.75 5.07 9.95
N LEU A 68 15.84 5.71 11.12
CA LEU A 68 16.76 6.81 11.39
C LEU A 68 18.17 6.38 11.81
N LYS A 69 18.51 5.08 11.78
CA LYS A 69 19.84 4.58 12.22
C LYS A 69 21.01 5.17 11.43
N HIS A 70 20.79 5.58 10.18
CA HIS A 70 21.80 6.23 9.35
C HIS A 70 22.06 7.70 9.75
N VAL A 71 21.15 8.32 10.50
CA VAL A 71 21.28 9.67 11.01
C VAL A 71 22.20 9.64 12.23
N LYS A 72 23.47 10.00 12.02
CA LYS A 72 24.49 10.08 13.08
C LYS A 72 24.44 11.41 13.83
N LYS A 73 23.24 11.88 14.18
CA LYS A 73 23.01 13.11 14.95
C LYS A 73 22.19 12.80 16.19
N THR A 74 22.55 13.43 17.29
CA THR A 74 21.81 13.38 18.54
C THR A 74 20.53 14.20 18.44
N SER A 75 19.60 13.97 19.38
CA SER A 75 18.36 14.76 19.46
C SER A 75 18.62 16.26 19.61
N VAL A 76 19.71 16.63 20.29
CA VAL A 76 20.06 18.04 20.55
C VAL A 76 20.59 18.70 19.28
N GLU A 77 21.46 18.02 18.54
CA GLU A 77 21.97 18.54 17.25
C GLU A 77 20.86 18.70 16.22
N LEU A 78 19.90 17.76 16.18
CA LEU A 78 18.73 17.87 15.32
C LEU A 78 17.82 19.05 15.69
N GLN A 79 17.68 19.35 16.98
CA GLN A 79 16.93 20.52 17.45
C GLN A 79 17.64 21.83 17.12
N GLU A 80 18.98 21.86 17.20
CA GLU A 80 19.78 23.02 16.79
C GLU A 80 19.65 23.29 15.29
N ASP A 81 19.74 22.25 14.45
CA ASP A 81 19.56 22.35 13.00
C ASP A 81 18.16 22.86 12.63
N LEU A 82 17.12 22.36 13.30
CA LEU A 82 15.74 22.85 13.16
C LEU A 82 15.64 24.34 13.51
N GLY A 83 16.29 24.78 14.59
CA GLY A 83 16.33 26.18 14.98
C GLY A 83 16.96 27.08 13.90
N LYS A 84 18.04 26.61 13.25
CA LYS A 84 18.69 27.33 12.14
C LYS A 84 17.75 27.45 10.93
N ILE A 85 17.15 26.35 10.51
CA ILE A 85 16.20 26.32 9.38
C ILE A 85 15.06 27.32 9.61
N TRP A 86 14.43 27.30 10.79
CA TRP A 86 13.35 28.22 11.10
C TRP A 86 13.80 29.67 11.18
N SER A 87 15.02 29.95 11.66
CA SER A 87 15.56 31.31 11.67
C SER A 87 15.85 31.84 10.27
N GLU A 88 16.32 31.00 9.34
CA GLU A 88 16.53 31.36 7.94
C GLU A 88 15.22 31.57 7.20
N GLU A 89 14.19 30.79 7.53
CA GLU A 89 12.85 30.90 6.94
C GLU A 89 12.09 32.12 7.47
N ALA A 90 12.28 32.50 8.74
CA ALA A 90 11.65 33.69 9.34
C ALA A 90 12.28 35.03 8.91
N VAL A 91 13.49 35.00 8.34
CA VAL A 91 14.20 36.18 7.82
C VAL A 91 13.96 36.37 6.31
N LYS A 92 13.26 35.43 5.65
CA LYS A 92 12.75 35.56 4.28
C LYS A 92 11.40 36.27 4.24
#